data_AF-A0A3D0STL0-F1
#
_entry.id   AF-A0A3D0STL0-F1
#
_cell.length_a   1.000
_cell.length_b   1.000
_cell.length_c   1.000
_cell.angle_alpha   90.00
_cell.angle_beta   90.00
_cell.angle_gamma   90.00
#
_symmetry.space_group_name_H-M   'P 1'
#
loop_
_entity.id
_entity.type
_entity.pdbx_description
1 polymer ?
#
loop_
_entity_poly.entity_id
_entity_poly.type
_entity_poly.pdbx_seq_one_letter_code
_entity_poly.pdbx_strand_id
1 'polypeptide(L)' 'IERCGWKGRNLGPAGVYEHQALVLVNRGGANGVDVLRLARAIQASVQTEFGIELELEPVVL' A
#
# COMPACT_ATOMS: atom_id res chain seq x y z
N ILE A 1 -4.53 6.90 3.99
CA ILE A 1 -4.45 6.10 2.74
C ILE A 1 -5.57 6.44 1.76
N GLU A 2 -6.85 6.37 2.12
CA GLU A 2 -7.95 6.74 1.19
C GLU A 2 -7.86 8.21 0.72
N ARG A 3 -7.55 9.15 1.62
CA ARG A 3 -7.35 10.57 1.26
C ARG A 3 -6.17 10.80 0.29
N CYS A 4 -5.12 9.98 0.39
CA CYS A 4 -4.01 9.96 -0.57
C CYS A 4 -4.39 9.32 -1.93
N GLY A 5 -5.66 8.93 -2.12
CA GLY A 5 -6.16 8.40 -3.39
C GLY A 5 -5.74 6.96 -3.70
N TRP A 6 -5.19 6.21 -2.74
CA TRP A 6 -4.66 4.86 -3.01
C TRP A 6 -5.73 3.77 -3.12
N LYS A 7 -6.96 4.00 -2.66
CA LYS A 7 -8.04 3.00 -2.70
C LYS A 7 -8.31 2.54 -4.15
N GLY A 8 -8.25 1.24 -4.39
CA GLY A 8 -8.38 0.64 -5.73
C GLY A 8 -7.20 0.88 -6.68
N ARG A 9 -6.13 1.55 -6.25
CA ARG A 9 -4.92 1.73 -7.09
C ARG A 9 -4.04 0.50 -7.05
N ASN A 10 -3.37 0.25 -8.17
CA ASN A 10 -2.39 -0.81 -8.32
C ASN A 10 -0.99 -0.23 -8.54
N LEU A 11 0.03 -0.93 -8.04
CA LEU A 11 1.43 -0.71 -8.32
C LEU A 11 2.03 -2.03 -8.83
N GLY A 12 2.03 -2.20 -10.15
CA GLY A 12 2.37 -3.48 -10.77
C GLY A 12 1.36 -4.56 -10.35
N PRO A 13 1.83 -5.76 -9.92
CA PRO A 13 0.94 -6.87 -9.57
C PRO A 13 0.32 -6.75 -8.16
N ALA A 14 0.74 -5.79 -7.33
CA ALA A 14 0.13 -5.51 -6.03
C ALA A 14 -0.80 -4.29 -6.12
N GLY A 15 -1.82 -4.21 -5.26
CA GLY A 15 -2.70 -3.04 -5.20
C GLY A 15 -3.37 -2.86 -3.85
N VAL A 16 -4.17 -1.81 -3.72
CA VAL A 16 -5.05 -1.58 -2.58
C VAL A 16 -6.46 -2.03 -2.94
N TYR A 17 -7.13 -2.70 -2.01
CA TYR A 17 -8.49 -3.17 -2.23
C TYR A 17 -9.47 -2.01 -2.46
N GLU A 18 -10.37 -2.16 -3.44
CA GLU A 18 -11.33 -1.11 -3.83
C GLU A 18 -12.31 -0.77 -2.71
N HIS A 19 -12.61 -1.71 -1.82
CA HIS A 19 -13.60 -1.52 -0.76
C HIS A 19 -12.98 -1.12 0.59
N GLN A 20 -11.68 -1.34 0.80
CA GLN A 20 -11.01 -1.02 2.08
C GLN A 20 -9.56 -0.59 1.87
N ALA A 21 -9.26 0.69 2.13
CA ALA A 21 -7.97 1.30 1.81
C ALA A 21 -6.77 0.79 2.65
N LEU A 22 -7.01 0.06 3.74
CA LEU A 22 -5.96 -0.54 4.58
C LEU A 22 -5.52 -1.93 4.09
N VAL A 23 -6.26 -2.53 3.14
CA VAL A 23 -5.98 -3.89 2.68
C VAL A 23 -5.17 -3.83 1.40
N LEU A 24 -3.96 -4.39 1.44
CA LEU A 24 -3.15 -4.65 0.25
C LEU A 24 -3.55 -6.00 -0.35
N VAL A 25 -3.65 -6.06 -1.67
CA VAL A 25 -4.08 -7.25 -2.42
C VAL A 25 -3.06 -7.61 -3.48
N ASN A 26 -2.89 -8.91 -3.70
CA ASN A 26 -2.18 -9.45 -4.86
C ASN A 26 -3.17 -9.54 -6.02
N ARG A 27 -2.92 -8.81 -7.11
CA ARG A 27 -3.72 -8.82 -8.35
C ARG A 27 -3.33 -9.94 -9.31
N GLY A 28 -2.45 -10.84 -8.87
CA GLY A 28 -1.90 -11.94 -9.65
C GLY A 28 -0.40 -11.75 -9.87
N GLY A 29 0.40 -12.74 -9.45
CA GLY A 29 1.85 -12.75 -9.69
C GLY A 29 2.67 -11.81 -8.80
N ALA A 30 2.08 -11.11 -7.82
CA ALA A 30 2.86 -10.29 -6.89
C ALA A 30 3.69 -11.18 -5.97
N ASN A 31 4.96 -10.80 -5.79
CA ASN A 31 5.81 -11.37 -4.76
C ASN A 31 5.92 -10.40 -3.56
N GLY A 32 6.64 -10.82 -2.51
CA GLY A 32 6.80 -9.98 -1.30
C GLY A 32 7.46 -8.63 -1.57
N VAL A 33 8.38 -8.53 -2.54
CA VAL A 33 9.01 -7.27 -2.94
C VAL A 33 7.99 -6.31 -3.54
N ASP A 34 7.05 -6.80 -4.33
CA ASP A 34 5.99 -5.97 -4.92
C ASP A 34 5.05 -5.41 -3.84
N VAL A 35 4.68 -6.22 -2.86
CA VAL A 35 3.85 -5.80 -1.72
C VAL A 35 4.58 -4.76 -0.87
N LEU A 36 5.87 -4.99 -0.56
CA LEU A 36 6.69 -4.03 0.18
C LEU A 36 6.90 -2.72 -0.59
N ARG A 37 7.06 -2.77 -1.91
CA ARG A 37 7.15 -1.58 -2.75
C ARG A 37 5.87 -0.75 -2.68
N LEU A 38 4.70 -1.41 -2.75
CA LEU A 38 3.41 -0.75 -2.60
C LEU A 38 3.26 -0.12 -1.20
N ALA A 39 3.58 -0.86 -0.14
CA ALA A 39 3.51 -0.35 1.23
C ALA A 39 4.38 0.90 1.43
N ARG A 40 5.63 0.87 0.95
CA ARG A 40 6.54 2.03 1.01
C ARG A 40 6.03 3.23 0.23
N ALA A 41 5.44 3.02 -0.94
CA ALA A 41 4.86 4.10 -1.73
C ALA A 41 3.67 4.77 -1.00
N ILE A 42 2.84 3.97 -0.32
CA ILE A 42 1.74 4.47 0.50
C ILE A 42 2.27 5.24 1.71
N GLN A 43 3.26 4.69 2.43
CA GLN A 43 3.92 5.36 3.56
C GLN A 43 4.47 6.72 3.15
N ALA A 44 5.24 6.79 2.06
CA ALA A 44 5.81 8.04 1.55
C ALA A 44 4.74 9.06 1.17
N SER A 45 3.64 8.62 0.54
CA SER A 45 2.51 9.47 0.17
C SER A 45 1.84 10.07 1.40
N VAL A 46 1.61 9.27 2.44
CA VAL A 46 0.97 9.70 3.68
C VAL A 46 1.88 10.64 4.48
N GLN A 47 3.17 10.34 4.53
CA GLN A 47 4.18 11.21 5.13
C GLN A 47 4.25 12.57 4.41
N THR A 48 4.23 12.57 3.08
CA THR A 48 4.32 13.81 2.29
C THR A 48 3.07 14.68 2.43
N GLU A 49 1.88 14.07 2.43
CA GLU A 49 0.61 14.79 2.44
C GLU A 49 0.16 15.21 3.84
N PHE A 50 0.48 14.40 4.87
CA PHE A 50 -0.03 14.59 6.22
C PHE A 50 1.07 14.73 7.28
N GLY A 51 2.33 14.48 6.95
CA GLY A 51 3.42 14.44 7.94
C GLY A 51 3.34 13.25 8.90
N ILE A 52 2.55 12.22 8.56
CA ILE A 52 2.29 11.05 9.40
C ILE A 52 3.09 9.85 8.89
N GLU A 53 3.83 9.20 9.79
CA GLU A 53 4.51 7.94 9.52
C GLU A 53 3.55 6.77 9.77
N LEU A 54 3.47 5.83 8.83
CA LEU A 54 2.65 4.62 8.97
C LEU A 54 3.53 3.42 9.30
N GLU A 55 3.12 2.64 10.29
CA GLU A 55 3.77 1.37 10.62
C GLU A 55 3.13 0.21 9.85
N LEU A 56 3.96 -0.77 9.48
CA LEU A 56 3.50 -2.04 8.91
C LEU A 56 3.03 -2.96 10.04
N GLU A 57 1.75 -3.33 10.03
CA GLU A 57 1.23 -4.41 10.89
C GLU A 57 1.79 -5.80 10.53
N PRO A 58 1.95 -6.17 9.23
CA PRO A 58 2.48 -7.48 8.87
C PRO A 58 3.96 -7.62 9.22
N VAL A 59 4.33 -8.74 9.82
CA VAL A 59 5.73 -9.11 10.06
C VAL A 59 6.37 -9.52 8.73
N VAL A 60 7.49 -8.87 8.41
CA VAL A 60 8.34 -9.24 7.27
C VAL A 60 9.39 -10.22 7.78
N LEU A 61 9.37 -11.45 7.25
CA LEU A 61 10.28 -12.54 7.62
C LEU A 61 11.44 -12.68 6.64
#